data_AF-A0A366EHT5-F1
#
_entry.id   AF-A0A366EHT5-F1
#
_cell.length_a   1.000
_cell.length_b   1.000
_cell.length_c   1.000
_cell.angle_alpha   90.00
_cell.angle_beta   90.00
_cell.angle_gamma   90.00
#
_symmetry.space_group_name_H-M   'P 1'
#
loop_
_entity.id
_entity.type
_entity.pdbx_description
1 polymer ?
#
loop_
_entity_poly.entity_id
_entity_poly.type
_entity_poly.pdbx_seq_one_letter_code
_entity_poly.pdbx_strand_id
1 'polypeptide(L)'
;MFAEQPAKTTRWTPALPIALSALIALSAAACDRIWPTGAETQARDTAKPASTLAAVPVPSARPAHDAAAPPAPPQRMTGAQEAEFEAWIVRTYLGCWRAPAQPADSDPYVARVRLAFKPDGSLARAPKLVNPPSDPALKPQAKSVMQAVQACNPLSVPAQYRPFYEQWRTQTIQFNPQIASR
;
A
#
# COMPACT_ATOMS: atom_id res chain seq x y z
N MET A 1 -48.38 -34.26 -22.25
CA MET A 1 -47.30 -35.27 -22.26
C MET A 1 -46.08 -34.63 -21.61
N PHE A 2 -45.94 -34.80 -20.29
CA PHE A 2 -44.80 -34.31 -19.53
C PHE A 2 -43.74 -35.40 -19.50
N ALA A 3 -42.58 -35.14 -20.10
CA ALA A 3 -41.43 -36.02 -20.04
C ALA A 3 -40.55 -35.59 -18.85
N GLU A 4 -40.63 -36.38 -17.79
CA GLU A 4 -39.83 -36.28 -16.56
C GLU A 4 -38.39 -36.73 -16.87
N GLN A 5 -37.41 -35.84 -16.71
CA GLN A 5 -36.00 -36.20 -16.84
C GLN A 5 -35.41 -36.55 -15.46
N PRO A 6 -34.78 -37.74 -15.29
CA PRO A 6 -34.17 -38.10 -14.02
C PRO A 6 -32.85 -37.35 -13.78
N ALA A 7 -32.73 -36.82 -12.56
CA ALA A 7 -31.55 -36.14 -12.03
C ALA A 7 -30.31 -37.06 -12.05
N LYS A 8 -29.25 -36.63 -12.74
CA LYS A 8 -27.91 -37.23 -12.63
C LYS A 8 -27.26 -36.79 -11.32
N THR A 9 -27.34 -37.65 -10.31
CA THR A 9 -26.49 -37.63 -9.12
C THR A 9 -25.03 -37.94 -9.51
N THR A 10 -24.24 -36.91 -9.76
CA THR A 10 -22.77 -37.04 -9.87
C THR A 10 -22.19 -37.17 -8.46
N ARG A 11 -21.78 -38.39 -8.11
CA ARG A 11 -21.16 -38.72 -6.83
C ARG A 11 -19.79 -38.06 -6.72
N TRP A 12 -19.57 -37.42 -5.58
CA TRP A 12 -18.30 -36.93 -5.10
C TRP A 12 -17.29 -38.06 -4.89
N THR A 13 -16.06 -37.88 -5.37
CA THR A 13 -14.88 -38.66 -5.01
C THR A 13 -13.83 -37.73 -4.41
N PRO A 14 -13.58 -37.77 -3.08
CA PRO A 14 -12.35 -37.23 -2.52
C PRO A 14 -11.26 -38.32 -2.54
N ALA A 15 -10.30 -38.20 -3.46
CA ALA A 15 -9.09 -39.02 -3.44
C ALA A 15 -8.02 -38.35 -2.55
N LEU A 16 -7.36 -39.22 -1.77
CA LEU A 16 -6.41 -39.00 -0.67
C LEU A 16 -5.18 -38.10 -0.96
N PRO A 17 -4.49 -37.64 0.10
CA PRO A 17 -3.29 -36.82 0.01
C PRO A 17 -2.05 -37.68 -0.28
N ILE A 18 -1.23 -37.25 -1.24
CA ILE A 18 0.12 -37.79 -1.43
C ILE A 18 1.09 -36.79 -0.79
N ALA A 19 1.57 -37.14 0.39
CA ALA A 19 2.78 -36.58 0.95
C ALA A 19 3.97 -37.19 0.21
N LEU A 20 4.81 -36.36 -0.42
CA LEU A 20 6.18 -36.74 -0.73
C LEU A 20 7.12 -35.58 -0.39
N SER A 21 7.84 -35.77 0.70
CA SER A 21 9.04 -35.02 1.05
C SER A 21 10.12 -35.28 0.00
N ALA A 22 10.71 -34.23 -0.54
CA ALA A 22 12.00 -34.30 -1.21
C ALA A 22 12.87 -33.12 -0.75
N LEU A 23 13.79 -33.43 0.15
CA LEU A 23 14.94 -32.61 0.50
C LEU A 23 15.82 -32.47 -0.74
N ILE A 24 16.12 -31.25 -1.18
CA ILE A 24 17.23 -31.00 -2.11
C ILE A 24 18.13 -29.91 -1.51
N ALA A 25 19.41 -30.21 -1.60
CA ALA A 25 20.55 -29.69 -0.88
C ALA A 25 20.83 -28.19 -1.08
N LEU A 26 21.48 -27.65 -0.04
CA LEU A 26 22.34 -26.47 -0.06
C LEU A 26 23.25 -26.42 -1.29
N SER A 27 23.30 -25.26 -1.93
CA SER A 27 24.52 -24.78 -2.61
C SER A 27 24.69 -23.28 -2.33
N ALA A 28 25.57 -22.99 -1.39
CA ALA A 28 26.19 -21.69 -1.24
C ALA A 28 27.22 -21.52 -2.36
N ALA A 29 27.04 -20.50 -3.20
CA ALA A 29 28.05 -20.02 -4.12
C ALA A 29 28.08 -18.49 -4.02
N ALA A 30 28.81 -18.02 -3.02
CA ALA A 30 29.33 -16.67 -2.97
C ALA A 30 30.57 -16.64 -3.87
N CYS A 31 30.46 -15.99 -5.03
CA CYS A 31 31.61 -15.47 -5.76
C CYS A 31 31.40 -13.97 -5.91
N ASP A 32 31.88 -13.27 -4.88
CA ASP A 32 32.69 -12.06 -4.97
C ASP A 32 32.70 -11.34 -6.33
N ARG A 33 32.05 -10.18 -6.38
CA ARG A 33 32.44 -9.07 -7.25
C ARG A 33 32.43 -7.78 -6.45
N ILE A 34 33.48 -7.62 -5.64
CA ILE A 34 34.44 -6.52 -5.71
C ILE A 34 33.86 -5.24 -6.34
N TRP A 35 33.34 -4.34 -5.51
CA TRP A 35 33.19 -2.93 -5.86
C TRP A 35 34.41 -2.18 -5.33
N PRO A 36 35.16 -1.43 -6.16
CA PRO A 36 36.34 -0.73 -5.69
C PRO A 36 35.97 0.46 -4.81
N THR A 37 36.57 0.49 -3.62
CA THR A 37 36.75 1.66 -2.76
C THR A 37 37.56 2.73 -3.48
N GLY A 38 36.93 3.89 -3.72
CA GLY A 38 37.62 5.13 -4.06
C GLY A 38 37.63 6.06 -2.85
N ALA A 39 38.61 5.91 -1.97
CA ALA A 39 38.95 6.88 -0.94
C ALA A 39 40.34 7.44 -1.29
N GLU A 40 40.38 8.49 -2.10
CA GLU A 40 41.64 9.18 -2.40
C GLU A 40 41.81 10.31 -1.38
N THR A 41 42.69 10.05 -0.41
CA THR A 41 43.30 11.07 0.44
C THR A 41 44.48 11.65 -0.33
N GLN A 42 44.45 12.95 -0.65
CA GLN A 42 45.65 13.66 -1.06
C GLN A 42 45.99 14.75 -0.05
N ALA A 43 47.14 14.55 0.59
CA ALA A 43 47.70 15.40 1.61
C ALA A 43 48.66 16.43 0.99
N ARG A 44 48.55 17.65 1.54
CA ARG A 44 49.58 18.69 1.70
C ARG A 44 50.39 19.14 0.47
N ASP A 45 50.17 20.41 0.14
CA ASP A 45 51.23 21.30 -0.30
C ASP A 45 51.29 22.57 0.58
N THR A 46 52.45 22.67 1.25
CA THR A 46 53.31 23.84 1.50
C THR A 46 52.77 25.18 2.06
N ALA A 47 53.57 25.73 2.99
CA ALA A 47 53.32 26.84 3.92
C ALA A 47 53.73 28.23 3.34
N LYS A 48 53.04 29.36 3.67
CA LYS A 48 53.40 30.44 4.66
C LYS A 48 53.83 31.77 3.96
N PRO A 49 53.80 33.02 4.52
CA PRO A 49 53.24 33.58 5.79
C PRO A 49 52.33 34.84 5.70
N ALA A 50 51.70 35.13 6.85
CA ALA A 50 51.48 36.42 7.52
C ALA A 50 50.78 37.60 6.80
N SER A 51 49.64 37.99 7.36
CA SER A 51 49.40 39.41 7.67
C SER A 51 48.63 39.52 9.00
N THR A 52 49.27 40.19 9.95
CA THR A 52 48.80 40.44 11.32
C THR A 52 47.93 41.68 11.32
N LEU A 53 46.73 41.62 11.90
CA LEU A 53 46.13 42.79 12.54
C LEU A 53 45.18 42.38 13.69
N ALA A 54 45.63 42.74 14.88
CA ALA A 54 44.90 43.16 16.08
C ALA A 54 43.59 42.43 16.45
N ALA A 55 43.70 41.64 17.52
CA ALA A 55 42.59 41.14 18.31
C ALA A 55 41.85 42.28 19.03
N VAL A 56 40.52 42.28 18.91
CA VAL A 56 39.61 42.97 19.82
C VAL A 56 39.01 41.88 20.73
N PRO A 57 39.13 41.95 22.07
CA PRO A 57 38.46 40.99 22.94
C PRO A 57 36.97 41.31 22.97
N VAL A 58 36.17 40.55 22.20
CA VAL A 58 34.72 40.52 22.35
C VAL A 58 34.40 39.81 23.68
N PRO A 59 33.63 40.42 24.60
CA PRO A 59 33.27 39.75 25.84
C PRO A 59 32.46 38.49 25.53
N SER A 60 32.92 37.35 26.09
CA SER A 60 32.29 36.05 25.96
C SER A 60 30.84 36.12 26.42
N ALA A 61 29.91 36.17 25.47
CA ALA A 61 28.51 35.89 25.72
C ALA A 61 28.42 34.44 26.24
N ARG A 62 27.87 34.27 27.43
CA ARG A 62 27.60 32.95 28.02
C ARG A 62 26.78 32.12 27.02
N PRO A 63 27.03 30.80 26.90
CA PRO A 63 26.10 29.95 26.17
C PRO A 63 24.73 30.07 26.85
N ALA A 64 23.76 30.55 26.09
CA ALA A 64 22.37 30.54 26.50
C ALA A 64 22.02 29.08 26.83
N HIS A 65 21.40 28.91 27.99
CA HIS A 65 20.93 27.62 28.46
C HIS A 65 20.04 26.97 27.40
N ASP A 66 20.14 25.64 27.32
CA ASP A 66 19.40 24.73 26.47
C ASP A 66 17.91 25.09 26.38
N ALA A 67 17.57 25.96 25.42
CA ALA A 67 16.22 26.02 24.91
C ALA A 67 16.05 24.76 24.06
N ALA A 68 15.53 23.69 24.69
CA ALA A 68 15.09 22.51 23.97
C ALA A 68 14.23 22.98 22.78
N ALA A 69 14.72 22.71 21.57
CA ALA A 69 14.00 23.04 20.36
C ALA A 69 12.58 22.46 20.46
N PRO A 70 11.55 23.19 20.01
CA PRO A 70 10.19 22.68 20.01
C PRO A 70 10.18 21.32 19.28
N PRO A 71 9.40 20.33 19.78
CA PRO A 71 9.36 19.01 19.18
C PRO A 71 9.02 19.13 17.71
N ALA A 72 9.75 18.39 16.86
CA ALA A 72 9.50 18.36 15.43
C ALA A 72 8.02 18.05 15.18
N PRO A 73 7.35 18.75 14.23
CA PRO A 73 5.97 18.47 13.91
C PRO A 73 5.81 16.99 13.51
N PRO A 74 4.65 16.38 13.79
CA PRO A 74 4.42 14.98 13.46
C PRO A 74 4.66 14.73 11.98
N GLN A 75 5.44 13.70 11.68
CA GLN A 75 5.75 13.28 10.32
C GLN A 75 4.44 12.90 9.62
N ARG A 76 4.11 13.61 8.53
CA ARG A 76 2.99 13.30 7.63
C ARG A 76 3.53 12.84 6.29
N MET A 77 2.77 12.02 5.57
CA MET A 77 3.05 11.74 4.16
C MET A 77 3.14 13.05 3.39
N THR A 78 4.14 13.15 2.52
CA THR A 78 4.21 14.19 1.49
C THR A 78 3.09 13.97 0.47
N GLY A 79 2.70 15.02 -0.27
CA GLY A 79 1.65 14.88 -1.29
C GLY A 79 1.96 13.83 -2.36
N ALA A 80 3.24 13.65 -2.71
CA ALA A 80 3.67 12.58 -3.61
C ALA A 80 3.43 11.18 -3.01
N GLN A 81 3.81 10.98 -1.73
CA GLN A 81 3.56 9.72 -1.03
C GLN A 81 2.06 9.43 -0.87
N GLU A 82 1.24 10.45 -0.63
CA GLU A 82 -0.23 10.30 -0.55
C GLU A 82 -0.80 9.85 -1.89
N ALA A 83 -0.39 10.47 -3.00
CA ALA A 83 -0.83 10.08 -4.34
C ALA A 83 -0.39 8.65 -4.72
N GLU A 84 0.84 8.27 -4.39
CA GLU A 84 1.35 6.91 -4.59
C GLU A 84 0.56 5.88 -3.78
N PHE A 85 0.25 6.19 -2.51
CA PHE A 85 -0.57 5.36 -1.65
C PHE A 85 -1.99 5.20 -2.20
N GLU A 86 -2.63 6.29 -2.62
CA GLU A 86 -3.96 6.28 -3.22
C GLU A 86 -3.99 5.40 -4.47
N ALA A 87 -3.01 5.57 -5.35
CA ALA A 87 -2.89 4.75 -6.55
C ALA A 87 -2.67 3.27 -6.21
N TRP A 88 -1.86 2.97 -5.20
CA TRP A 88 -1.64 1.60 -4.73
C TRP A 88 -2.89 0.96 -4.14
N ILE A 89 -3.63 1.64 -3.26
CA ILE A 89 -4.81 1.08 -2.61
C ILE A 89 -5.94 0.84 -3.62
N VAL A 90 -6.15 1.76 -4.57
CA VAL A 90 -7.11 1.60 -5.66
C VAL A 90 -6.76 0.36 -6.48
N ARG A 91 -5.53 0.26 -6.99
CA ARG A 91 -5.10 -0.92 -7.78
C ARG A 91 -5.26 -2.23 -7.01
N THR A 92 -4.92 -2.24 -5.72
CA THR A 92 -5.05 -3.44 -4.88
C THR A 92 -6.51 -3.89 -4.78
N TYR A 93 -7.44 -2.96 -4.55
CA TYR A 93 -8.87 -3.28 -4.49
C TYR A 93 -9.45 -3.69 -5.84
N LEU A 94 -9.03 -3.04 -6.93
CA LEU A 94 -9.43 -3.45 -8.28
C LEU A 94 -8.94 -4.87 -8.60
N GLY A 95 -7.76 -5.27 -8.11
CA GLY A 95 -7.24 -6.63 -8.26
C GLY A 95 -8.09 -7.72 -7.58
N CYS A 96 -8.80 -7.41 -6.50
CA CYS A 96 -9.75 -8.36 -5.89
C CYS A 96 -11.15 -8.31 -6.53
N TRP A 97 -11.43 -7.29 -7.35
CA TRP A 97 -12.78 -7.04 -7.82
C TRP A 97 -13.09 -7.82 -9.10
N ARG A 98 -14.11 -8.68 -9.00
CA ARG A 98 -14.69 -9.38 -10.13
C ARG A 98 -15.94 -8.61 -10.57
N ALA A 99 -15.74 -7.65 -11.46
CA ALA A 99 -16.83 -6.82 -11.97
C ALA A 99 -17.81 -7.66 -12.82
N PRO A 100 -19.11 -7.69 -12.50
CA PRO A 100 -20.10 -8.26 -13.40
C PRO A 100 -20.26 -7.39 -14.64
N ALA A 101 -20.80 -7.97 -15.71
CA ALA A 101 -21.19 -7.20 -16.88
C ALA A 101 -22.27 -6.18 -16.50
N GLN A 102 -22.10 -4.94 -16.96
CA GLN A 102 -23.11 -3.90 -16.86
C GLN A 102 -24.06 -3.97 -18.07
N PRO A 103 -25.33 -3.56 -17.95
CA PRO A 103 -26.21 -3.43 -19.10
C PRO A 103 -25.62 -2.44 -20.11
N ALA A 104 -25.73 -2.74 -21.41
CA ALA A 104 -25.14 -1.93 -22.47
C ALA A 104 -25.74 -0.50 -22.53
N ASP A 105 -27.01 -0.36 -22.17
CA ASP A 105 -27.77 0.90 -22.24
C ASP A 105 -27.76 1.70 -20.93
N SER A 106 -26.88 1.34 -19.98
CA SER A 106 -26.78 2.02 -18.68
C SER A 106 -25.52 2.88 -18.58
N ASP A 107 -25.66 4.05 -17.94
CA ASP A 107 -24.49 4.86 -17.57
C ASP A 107 -23.55 4.05 -16.65
N PRO A 108 -22.23 4.18 -16.82
CA PRO A 108 -21.26 3.44 -16.03
C PRO A 108 -21.35 3.85 -14.56
N TYR A 109 -21.89 2.94 -13.74
CA TYR A 109 -21.94 3.13 -12.30
C TYR A 109 -20.55 2.96 -11.67
N VAL A 110 -20.04 4.05 -11.09
CA VAL A 110 -18.82 4.06 -10.29
C VAL A 110 -19.18 4.01 -8.80
N ALA A 111 -18.94 2.88 -8.16
CA ALA A 111 -19.23 2.70 -6.74
C ALA A 111 -18.18 3.41 -5.87
N ARG A 112 -18.61 4.12 -4.83
CA ARG A 112 -17.74 4.78 -3.83
C ARG A 112 -17.93 4.10 -2.49
N VAL A 113 -16.87 3.49 -1.97
CA VAL A 113 -16.93 2.76 -0.71
C VAL A 113 -16.05 3.43 0.33
N ARG A 114 -16.64 3.79 1.46
CA ARG A 114 -15.91 4.29 2.62
C ARG A 114 -15.46 3.11 3.48
N LEU A 115 -14.15 3.06 3.70
CA LEU A 115 -13.44 2.03 4.44
C LEU A 115 -12.86 2.64 5.71
N ALA A 116 -12.74 1.81 6.74
CA ALA A 116 -12.00 2.16 7.93
C ALA A 116 -11.14 0.98 8.34
N PHE A 117 -9.87 1.25 8.61
CA PHE A 117 -8.87 0.23 8.86
C PHE A 117 -8.35 0.30 10.29
N LYS A 118 -7.88 -0.83 10.79
CA LYS A 118 -6.99 -0.94 11.93
C LYS A 118 -5.53 -0.80 11.46
N PRO A 119 -4.56 -0.62 12.39
CA PRO A 119 -3.14 -0.51 12.02
C PRO A 119 -2.57 -1.74 11.29
N ASP A 120 -3.17 -2.92 11.49
CA ASP A 120 -2.79 -4.17 10.82
C ASP A 120 -3.34 -4.28 9.38
N GLY A 121 -4.12 -3.31 8.93
CA GLY A 121 -4.76 -3.29 7.61
C GLY A 121 -6.10 -4.04 7.55
N SER A 122 -6.56 -4.65 8.64
CA SER A 122 -7.91 -5.22 8.71
C SER A 122 -8.98 -4.14 8.82
N LEU A 123 -10.20 -4.43 8.38
CA LEU A 123 -11.33 -3.52 8.51
C LEU A 123 -11.71 -3.33 9.98
N ALA A 124 -11.73 -2.08 10.43
CA ALA A 124 -12.15 -1.70 11.78
C ALA A 124 -13.67 -1.77 11.96
N ARG A 125 -14.43 -1.65 10.87
CA ARG A 125 -15.90 -1.75 10.83
C ARG A 125 -16.34 -2.21 9.45
N ALA A 126 -17.61 -2.60 9.34
CA ALA A 126 -18.20 -2.95 8.06
C ALA A 126 -18.03 -1.80 7.05
N PRO A 127 -17.65 -2.12 5.78
CA PRO A 127 -17.52 -1.12 4.74
C PRO A 127 -18.89 -0.51 4.43
N LYS A 128 -18.91 0.76 4.01
CA LYS A 128 -20.15 1.47 3.69
C LYS A 128 -20.13 2.00 2.26
N LEU A 129 -21.14 1.63 1.49
CA LEU A 129 -21.39 2.22 0.19
C LEU A 129 -21.92 3.66 0.37
N VAL A 130 -21.21 4.62 -0.21
CA VAL A 130 -21.51 6.06 -0.09
C VAL A 130 -22.61 6.48 -1.07
N ASN A 131 -22.66 5.83 -2.24
CA ASN A 131 -23.64 6.07 -3.29
C ASN A 131 -24.39 4.77 -3.67
N PRO A 132 -25.28 4.25 -2.81
CA PRO A 132 -26.13 3.12 -3.19
C PRO A 132 -26.89 3.42 -4.49
N PRO A 133 -26.92 2.48 -5.46
CA PRO A 133 -27.60 2.72 -6.72
C PRO A 133 -29.12 2.79 -6.51
N SER A 134 -29.76 3.77 -7.14
CA SER A 134 -31.23 3.85 -7.20
C SER A 134 -31.82 2.82 -8.16
N ASP A 135 -31.11 2.54 -9.25
CA ASP A 135 -31.51 1.54 -10.25
C ASP A 135 -31.26 0.10 -9.73
N PRO A 136 -32.29 -0.76 -9.66
CA PRO A 136 -32.13 -2.17 -9.33
C PRO A 136 -31.13 -2.94 -10.21
N ALA A 137 -30.97 -2.57 -11.49
CA ALA A 137 -30.04 -3.22 -12.41
C ALA A 137 -28.57 -3.08 -11.99
N LEU A 138 -28.25 -2.04 -11.22
CA LEU A 138 -26.89 -1.76 -10.72
C LEU A 138 -26.60 -2.40 -9.35
N LYS A 139 -27.60 -3.00 -8.68
CA LYS A 139 -27.41 -3.67 -7.38
C LYS A 139 -26.39 -4.82 -7.43
N PRO A 140 -26.32 -5.66 -8.49
CA PRO A 140 -25.28 -6.69 -8.61
C PRO A 140 -23.87 -6.09 -8.64
N GLN A 141 -23.67 -4.96 -9.32
CA GLN A 141 -22.39 -4.25 -9.33
C GLN A 141 -22.01 -3.77 -7.92
N ALA A 142 -22.94 -3.10 -7.23
CA ALA A 142 -22.70 -2.64 -5.86
C ALA A 142 -22.37 -3.81 -4.92
N LYS A 143 -23.07 -4.95 -5.06
CA LYS A 143 -22.81 -6.17 -4.27
C LYS A 143 -21.42 -6.75 -4.56
N SER A 144 -21.00 -6.82 -5.83
CA SER A 144 -19.69 -7.37 -6.19
C SER A 144 -18.55 -6.52 -5.63
N VAL A 145 -18.71 -5.20 -5.59
CA VAL A 145 -17.75 -4.27 -4.96
C VAL A 145 -17.60 -4.56 -3.47
N MET A 146 -18.71 -4.75 -2.75
CA MET A 146 -18.67 -5.08 -1.33
C MET A 146 -18.01 -6.44 -1.06
N GLN A 147 -18.21 -7.41 -1.95
CA GLN A 147 -17.51 -8.71 -1.89
C GLN A 147 -16.00 -8.57 -2.14
N ALA A 148 -15.59 -7.73 -3.09
CA ALA A 148 -14.17 -7.46 -3.36
C ALA A 148 -13.47 -6.84 -2.15
N VAL A 149 -14.13 -5.89 -1.48
CA VAL A 149 -13.60 -5.27 -0.27
C VAL A 149 -13.35 -6.30 0.83
N GLN A 150 -14.29 -7.24 1.01
CA GLN A 150 -14.14 -8.33 1.99
C GLN A 150 -13.07 -9.35 1.56
N ALA A 151 -12.91 -9.60 0.26
CA ALA A 151 -11.91 -10.52 -0.27
C ALA A 151 -10.47 -10.00 -0.07
N CYS A 152 -10.25 -8.68 -0.15
CA CYS A 152 -8.94 -8.09 0.15
C CYS A 152 -8.68 -7.86 1.65
N ASN A 153 -9.55 -8.31 2.56
CA ASN A 153 -9.39 -8.06 4.00
C ASN A 153 -8.67 -9.24 4.68
N PRO A 154 -7.55 -9.03 5.41
CA PRO A 154 -6.90 -7.74 5.71
C PRO A 154 -6.07 -7.20 4.53
N LEU A 155 -6.04 -5.87 4.40
CA LEU A 155 -5.26 -5.19 3.38
C LEU A 155 -3.78 -5.18 3.77
N SER A 156 -2.90 -5.74 2.93
CA SER A 156 -1.45 -5.74 3.14
C SER A 156 -0.83 -4.37 2.88
N VAL A 157 -0.95 -3.45 3.85
CA VAL A 157 -0.40 -2.08 3.75
C VAL A 157 1.14 -2.12 3.71
N PRO A 158 1.78 -1.51 2.69
CA PRO A 158 3.24 -1.48 2.57
C PRO A 158 3.89 -0.81 3.78
N ALA A 159 5.06 -1.33 4.16
CA ALA A 159 5.74 -0.92 5.39
C ALA A 159 6.06 0.59 5.42
N GLN A 160 6.36 1.19 4.27
CA GLN A 160 6.64 2.62 4.17
C GLN A 160 5.45 3.52 4.52
N TYR A 161 4.21 3.01 4.41
CA TYR A 161 3.01 3.78 4.73
C TYR A 161 2.52 3.55 6.17
N ARG A 162 2.93 2.47 6.82
CA ARG A 162 2.47 2.10 8.18
C ARG A 162 2.66 3.22 9.24
N PRO A 163 3.77 3.98 9.25
CA PRO A 163 3.94 5.08 10.21
C PRO A 163 2.88 6.18 10.10
N PHE A 164 2.22 6.31 8.94
CA PHE A 164 1.25 7.35 8.64
C PHE A 164 -0.20 6.90 8.85
N TYR A 165 -0.42 5.97 9.78
CA TYR A 165 -1.73 5.36 10.05
C TYR A 165 -2.88 6.37 10.16
N GLU A 166 -2.66 7.49 10.83
CA GLU A 166 -3.71 8.51 11.00
C GLU A 166 -4.20 9.11 9.68
N GLN A 167 -3.37 9.13 8.63
CA GLN A 167 -3.76 9.61 7.30
C GLN A 167 -4.54 8.57 6.49
N TRP A 168 -4.23 7.29 6.64
CA TRP A 168 -4.85 6.24 5.81
C TRP A 168 -5.91 5.39 6.51
N ARG A 169 -6.12 5.53 7.83
CA ARG A 169 -7.10 4.74 8.59
C ARG A 169 -8.55 4.88 8.11
N THR A 170 -8.87 5.90 7.32
CA THR A 170 -10.16 6.04 6.63
C THR A 170 -9.91 6.45 5.19
N GLN A 171 -10.44 5.68 4.24
CA GLN A 171 -10.28 5.93 2.81
C GLN A 171 -11.62 5.77 2.11
N THR A 172 -11.82 6.51 1.02
CA THR A 172 -12.98 6.31 0.14
C THR A 172 -12.47 5.87 -1.23
N ILE A 173 -12.72 4.62 -1.59
CA ILE A 173 -12.21 4.02 -2.82
C ILE A 173 -13.30 4.05 -3.89
N GLN A 174 -12.91 4.37 -5.11
CA GLN A 174 -13.78 4.35 -6.28
C GLN A 174 -13.54 3.09 -7.10
N PHE A 175 -14.61 2.34 -7.37
CA PHE A 175 -14.59 1.15 -8.21
C PHE A 175 -15.18 1.50 -9.57
N ASN A 176 -14.29 1.85 -10.51
CA ASN A 176 -14.67 2.19 -11.88
C ASN A 176 -14.48 0.96 -12.80
N PRO A 177 -15.56 0.43 -13.40
CA PRO A 177 -15.46 -0.74 -14.27
C PRO A 177 -14.56 -0.53 -15.49
N GLN A 178 -14.44 0.71 -15.99
CA GLN A 178 -13.59 1.04 -17.16
C GLN A 178 -12.09 0.94 -16.85
N ILE A 179 -11.71 1.03 -15.58
CA ILE A 179 -10.32 0.85 -15.13
C ILE A 179 -10.06 -0.63 -14.82
N ALA A 180 -11.04 -1.33 -14.26
CA ALA A 180 -10.94 -2.74 -13.91
C ALA A 180 -10.94 -3.69 -15.11
N SER A 181 -11.48 -3.26 -16.26
CA SER A 181 -11.56 -4.07 -17.48
C SER A 181 -10.32 -3.96 -18.38
N ARG A 182 -9.30 -3.21 -17.96
CA ARG A 182 -8.01 -3.07 -18.68
C ARG A 182 -6.97 -4.01 -18.08
#